data_AF-A0AAV4EBE6-F1
#
_entry.id   AF-A0AAV4EBE6-F1
#
_cell.length_a   1.000
_cell.length_b   1.000
_cell.length_c   1.000
_cell.angle_alpha   90.00
_cell.angle_beta   90.00
_cell.angle_gamma   90.00
#
_symmetry.space_group_name_H-M   'P 1'
#
loop_
_entity.id
_entity.type
_entity.pdbx_description
1 polymer ?
#
loop_
_entity_poly.entity_id
_entity_poly.type
_entity_poly.pdbx_seq_one_letter_code
_entity_poly.pdbx_strand_id
1 'polypeptide(L)'
;MGIQPRPAFRDYWALKPSYKHTPWYHAAMKRERFEAIHSTMLHCSATEAESVQKIAPFMNSLLKNFQAAFYPWQNLSLDEMVIGWKGRFKYRQFNAAKPKKFHIKMFGLCNSTTGYTYNLLGYFGSERAYDPESDPDGESAIRVFQTLLTPLIKGHHIFADRYYTTRNLVDYLLCRHVYYTFTVQSNRRGFPAEMKTLKLNNREKKYFMNETSEALVIMWRNKKAKTPCLMVSTNTNW
;
A
#
# COMPACT_ATOMS: atom_id res chain seq x y z
N MET A 1 15.38 14.39 15.24
CA MET A 1 15.92 13.66 14.07
C MET A 1 14.93 13.56 12.91
N GLY A 2 13.64 13.24 13.12
CA GLY A 2 12.65 13.24 12.02
C GLY A 2 12.27 14.62 11.48
N ILE A 3 12.09 15.61 12.37
CA ILE A 3 11.69 16.99 12.00
C ILE A 3 12.85 17.78 11.37
N GLN A 4 14.06 17.59 11.90
CA GLN A 4 15.28 18.24 11.42
C GLN A 4 16.27 17.16 10.98
N PRO A 5 16.14 16.63 9.75
CA PRO A 5 17.04 15.59 9.26
C PRO A 5 18.47 16.13 9.10
N ARG A 6 19.47 15.34 9.50
CA ARG A 6 20.90 15.59 9.28
C ARG A 6 21.51 14.46 8.43
N PRO A 7 22.62 14.70 7.71
CA PRO A 7 23.23 13.70 6.82
C PRO A 7 23.61 12.40 7.51
N ALA A 8 24.17 12.47 8.73
CA ALA A 8 24.50 11.32 9.55
C ALA A 8 24.03 11.47 11.00
N PHE A 9 23.86 10.35 11.72
CA PHE A 9 23.45 10.37 13.13
C PHE A 9 24.45 11.12 14.02
N ARG A 10 25.76 10.98 13.77
CA ARG A 10 26.80 11.70 14.52
C ARG A 10 26.64 13.22 14.46
N ASP A 11 26.06 13.74 13.38
CA ASP A 11 25.96 15.17 13.14
C ASP A 11 24.97 15.85 14.10
N TYR A 12 24.06 15.10 14.73
CA TYR A 12 23.15 15.64 15.74
C TYR A 12 23.87 16.11 17.02
N TRP A 13 25.07 15.60 17.28
CA TRP A 13 25.94 16.01 18.39
C TRP A 13 27.05 16.97 17.94
N ALA A 14 27.07 17.40 16.68
CA ALA A 14 28.09 18.34 16.20
C ALA A 14 27.93 19.72 16.85
N LEU A 15 29.01 20.24 17.41
CA LEU A 15 29.10 21.59 18.01
C LEU A 15 29.42 22.67 16.97
N LYS A 16 29.77 22.29 15.74
CA LYS A 16 30.16 23.23 14.69
C LYS A 16 28.99 24.18 14.37
N PRO A 17 29.23 25.50 14.25
CA PRO A 17 28.19 26.47 13.93
C PRO A 17 27.41 26.16 12.64
N SER A 18 28.09 25.58 11.64
CA SER A 18 27.50 25.17 10.36
C SER A 18 26.40 24.11 10.48
N TYR A 19 26.37 23.34 11.57
CA TYR A 19 25.38 22.29 11.79
C TYR A 19 24.20 22.75 12.65
N LYS A 20 24.03 24.06 12.90
CA LYS A 20 23.02 24.62 13.82
C LYS A 20 22.96 23.81 15.12
N HIS A 21 23.91 24.06 16.01
CA HIS A 21 24.02 23.35 17.29
C HIS A 21 22.66 23.26 17.99
N THR A 22 22.25 22.03 18.35
CA THR A 22 20.97 21.78 19.01
C THR A 22 21.27 21.13 20.37
N PRO A 23 21.34 21.93 21.47
CA PRO A 23 21.78 21.45 22.78
C PRO A 23 20.98 20.25 23.30
N TRP A 24 19.71 20.14 22.90
CA TRP A 24 18.80 19.06 23.30
C TRP A 24 19.37 17.65 23.12
N TYR A 25 20.12 17.38 22.04
CA TYR A 25 20.65 16.04 21.81
C TYR A 25 21.71 15.65 22.84
N HIS A 26 22.57 16.59 23.25
CA HIS A 26 23.58 16.37 24.30
C HIS A 26 22.93 16.24 25.68
N ALA A 27 21.89 17.03 25.95
CA ALA A 27 21.14 16.96 27.21
C ALA A 27 20.36 15.66 27.37
N ALA A 28 19.78 15.14 26.28
CA ALA A 28 18.97 13.92 26.31
C ALA A 28 19.82 12.65 26.44
N MET A 29 20.91 12.52 25.66
CA MET A 29 21.76 11.33 25.69
C MET A 29 23.15 11.60 25.08
N LYS A 30 24.20 11.02 25.67
CA LYS A 30 25.54 11.00 25.03
C LYS A 30 25.48 10.24 23.70
N ARG A 31 26.22 10.73 22.69
CA ARG A 31 26.28 10.14 21.35
C ARG A 31 26.65 8.65 21.39
N GLU A 32 27.68 8.29 22.14
CA GLU A 32 28.20 6.92 22.23
C GLU A 32 27.13 5.97 22.75
N ARG A 33 26.33 6.42 23.72
CA ARG A 33 25.22 5.64 24.26
C ARG A 33 24.11 5.47 23.22
N PHE A 34 23.77 6.52 22.48
CA PHE A 34 22.78 6.42 21.40
C PHE A 34 23.22 5.44 20.32
N GLU A 35 24.48 5.53 19.87
CA GLU A 35 25.02 4.64 18.84
C GLU A 35 25.06 3.18 19.32
N ALA A 36 25.41 2.92 20.57
CA ALA A 36 25.34 1.59 21.17
C ALA A 36 23.90 1.04 21.17
N ILE A 37 22.94 1.80 21.70
CA ILE A 37 21.54 1.37 21.74
C ILE A 37 20.99 1.09 20.34
N HIS A 38 21.21 2.03 19.41
CA HIS A 38 20.70 1.94 18.04
C HIS A 38 21.29 0.76 17.26
N SER A 39 22.57 0.43 17.49
CA SER A 39 23.26 -0.60 16.71
C SER A 39 23.11 -2.02 17.27
N THR A 40 22.92 -2.19 18.58
CA THR A 40 22.99 -3.52 19.21
C THR A 40 21.86 -3.88 20.16
N MET A 41 21.02 -2.93 20.58
CA MET A 41 20.07 -3.19 21.70
C MET A 41 18.60 -3.19 21.29
N LEU A 42 18.27 -2.86 20.03
CA LEU A 42 16.89 -2.80 19.58
C LEU A 42 16.41 -4.16 19.03
N HIS A 43 15.92 -5.02 19.93
CA HIS A 43 15.27 -6.30 19.58
C HIS A 43 13.77 -6.24 19.88
N CYS A 44 12.94 -6.59 18.90
CA CYS A 44 11.48 -6.60 19.03
C CYS A 44 10.90 -8.01 19.27
N SER A 45 11.76 -9.02 19.40
CA SER A 45 11.41 -10.43 19.51
C SER A 45 12.50 -11.19 20.29
N ALA A 46 12.24 -12.48 20.55
CA ALA A 46 13.26 -13.40 21.02
C ALA A 46 14.44 -13.52 20.02
N THR A 47 15.61 -13.89 20.51
CA THR A 47 16.87 -13.99 19.76
C THR A 47 16.79 -15.01 18.63
N GLU A 48 16.06 -16.11 18.84
CA GLU A 48 15.89 -17.22 17.88
C GLU A 48 14.91 -16.90 16.75
N ALA A 49 14.18 -15.79 16.83
CA ALA A 49 13.14 -15.46 15.86
C ALA A 49 13.75 -15.23 14.47
N GLU A 50 13.09 -15.75 13.43
CA GLU A 50 13.56 -15.59 12.05
C GLU A 50 12.65 -14.66 11.23
N SER A 51 13.25 -13.97 10.26
CA SER A 51 12.50 -13.24 9.22
C SER A 51 11.45 -12.27 9.80
N VAL A 52 10.16 -12.48 9.48
CA VAL A 52 9.00 -11.67 9.92
C VAL A 52 8.80 -11.72 11.43
N GLN A 53 9.12 -12.85 12.06
CA GLN A 53 8.93 -13.05 13.49
C GLN A 53 9.75 -12.05 14.31
N LYS A 54 10.87 -11.55 13.75
CA LYS A 54 11.71 -10.54 14.37
C LYS A 54 11.00 -9.23 14.68
N ILE A 55 10.00 -8.87 13.87
CA ILE A 55 9.27 -7.60 14.01
C ILE A 55 7.78 -7.78 14.30
N ALA A 56 7.26 -9.01 14.16
CA ALA A 56 5.83 -9.29 14.30
C ALA A 56 5.24 -8.82 15.65
N PRO A 57 5.87 -9.02 16.83
CA PRO A 57 5.30 -8.56 18.09
C PRO A 57 5.12 -7.04 18.13
N PHE A 58 6.12 -6.30 17.65
CA PHE A 58 6.08 -4.85 17.56
C PHE A 58 5.03 -4.36 16.56
N MET A 59 5.00 -4.95 15.36
CA MET A 59 4.01 -4.63 14.33
C MET A 59 2.58 -4.91 14.81
N ASN A 60 2.35 -6.04 15.47
CA ASN A 60 1.03 -6.40 16.01
C ASN A 60 0.60 -5.43 17.11
N SER A 61 1.52 -5.01 17.98
CA SER A 61 1.24 -4.00 19.01
C SER A 61 0.86 -2.65 18.40
N LEU A 62 1.61 -2.20 17.38
CA LEU A 62 1.27 -0.97 16.65
C LEU A 62 -0.09 -1.05 15.96
N LEU A 63 -0.35 -2.13 15.23
CA LEU A 63 -1.60 -2.31 14.51
C LEU A 63 -2.81 -2.38 15.44
N LYS A 64 -2.67 -3.04 16.61
CA LYS A 64 -3.69 -3.04 17.65
C LYS A 64 -4.01 -1.63 18.11
N ASN A 65 -2.99 -0.80 18.34
CA ASN A 65 -3.18 0.59 18.75
C ASN A 65 -3.78 1.45 17.63
N PHE A 66 -3.39 1.25 16.37
CA PHE A 66 -3.96 1.98 15.24
C PHE A 66 -5.46 1.70 15.10
N GLN A 67 -5.82 0.41 15.17
CA GLN A 67 -7.20 -0.03 15.06
C GLN A 67 -8.07 0.42 16.24
N ALA A 68 -7.49 0.49 17.45
CA ALA A 68 -8.21 0.97 18.63
C ALA A 68 -8.39 2.50 18.67
N ALA A 69 -7.45 3.26 18.09
CA ALA A 69 -7.47 4.71 18.17
C ALA A 69 -8.48 5.35 17.21
N PHE A 70 -8.73 4.74 16.06
CA PHE A 70 -9.64 5.28 15.06
C PHE A 70 -10.25 4.19 14.18
N TYR A 71 -11.58 4.12 14.17
CA TYR A 71 -12.31 3.33 13.19
C TYR A 71 -12.50 4.17 11.91
N PRO A 72 -12.08 3.67 10.73
CA PRO A 72 -12.08 4.48 9.53
C PRO A 72 -13.49 4.78 9.02
N TRP A 73 -13.63 5.93 8.37
CA TRP A 73 -14.82 6.24 7.58
C TRP A 73 -14.90 5.37 6.31
N GLN A 74 -16.04 5.47 5.63
CA GLN A 74 -16.42 4.64 4.49
C GLN A 74 -15.33 4.51 3.42
N ASN A 75 -14.67 5.61 3.05
CA ASN A 75 -13.73 5.62 1.92
C ASN A 75 -12.31 5.30 2.38
N LEU A 76 -11.71 4.28 1.77
CA LEU A 76 -10.41 3.73 2.13
C LEU A 76 -9.50 3.61 0.90
N SER A 77 -8.23 3.95 1.07
CA SER A 77 -7.19 3.72 0.07
C SER A 77 -6.37 2.50 0.46
N LEU A 78 -6.19 1.56 -0.47
CA LEU A 78 -5.29 0.42 -0.31
C LEU A 78 -4.18 0.54 -1.35
N ASP A 79 -2.95 0.77 -0.90
CA ASP A 79 -1.81 0.96 -1.79
C ASP A 79 -0.49 0.54 -1.12
N GLU A 80 0.60 0.68 -1.86
CA GLU A 80 1.93 0.22 -1.52
C GLU A 80 2.72 1.33 -0.84
N MET A 81 3.20 1.04 0.35
CA MET A 81 4.12 1.87 1.10
C MET A 81 5.55 1.38 0.92
N VAL A 82 6.47 2.33 0.74
CA VAL A 82 7.87 2.06 0.38
C VAL A 82 8.80 2.59 1.46
N ILE A 83 9.52 1.69 2.12
CA ILE A 83 10.55 2.02 3.11
C ILE A 83 11.91 1.83 2.46
N GLY A 84 12.59 2.92 2.11
CA GLY A 84 13.90 2.83 1.45
C GLY A 84 14.93 2.12 2.30
N TRP A 85 15.57 1.11 1.73
CA TRP A 85 16.55 0.28 2.42
C TRP A 85 17.61 -0.23 1.44
N LYS A 86 18.87 0.11 1.71
CA LYS A 86 20.02 -0.34 0.91
C LYS A 86 20.81 -1.48 1.57
N GLY A 87 20.50 -1.83 2.81
CA GLY A 87 21.17 -2.91 3.53
C GLY A 87 20.83 -4.30 2.98
N ARG A 88 21.48 -5.33 3.54
CA ARG A 88 21.18 -6.73 3.23
C ARG A 88 19.87 -7.12 3.91
N PHE A 89 18.87 -7.47 3.11
CA PHE A 89 17.60 -7.97 3.59
C PHE A 89 17.01 -8.89 2.52
N LYS A 90 16.60 -10.10 2.90
CA LYS A 90 16.19 -11.17 1.98
C LYS A 90 15.09 -10.72 0.99
N TYR A 91 14.14 -9.91 1.45
CA TYR A 91 12.95 -9.53 0.67
C TYR A 91 13.01 -8.10 0.12
N ARG A 92 14.20 -7.48 0.12
CA ARG A 92 14.40 -6.15 -0.46
C ARG A 92 13.97 -6.14 -1.93
N GLN A 93 13.13 -5.19 -2.29
CA GLN A 93 12.63 -4.97 -3.65
C GLN A 93 13.45 -3.91 -4.38
N PHE A 94 13.49 -4.03 -5.70
CA PHE A 94 14.03 -3.02 -6.59
C PHE A 94 12.94 -2.56 -7.56
N ASN A 95 12.69 -1.25 -7.61
CA ASN A 95 11.84 -0.65 -8.63
C ASN A 95 12.49 0.63 -9.16
N ALA A 96 12.90 0.62 -10.42
CA ALA A 96 13.58 1.76 -11.06
C ALA A 96 12.70 3.01 -11.16
N ALA A 97 11.36 2.86 -11.20
CA ALA A 97 10.41 3.95 -11.31
C ALA A 97 10.15 4.66 -9.97
N LYS A 98 10.55 4.07 -8.83
CA LYS A 98 10.35 4.68 -7.50
C LYS A 98 11.60 5.50 -7.10
N PRO A 99 11.44 6.66 -6.45
CA PRO A 99 12.57 7.49 -6.01
C PRO A 99 13.57 6.71 -5.13
N LYS A 100 13.04 5.89 -4.22
CA LYS A 100 13.82 4.96 -3.39
C LYS A 100 13.86 3.59 -4.08
N LYS A 101 14.77 3.44 -5.05
CA LYS A 101 14.85 2.25 -5.91
C LYS A 101 14.91 0.94 -5.13
N PHE A 102 15.78 0.88 -4.12
CA PHE A 102 15.89 -0.25 -3.19
C PHE A 102 15.06 0.01 -1.93
N HIS A 103 14.13 -0.90 -1.61
CA HIS A 103 13.18 -0.70 -0.53
C HIS A 103 12.60 -1.99 0.04
N ILE A 104 11.98 -1.85 1.20
CA ILE A 104 11.06 -2.82 1.79
C ILE A 104 9.65 -2.37 1.37
N LYS A 105 8.88 -3.30 0.80
CA LYS A 105 7.49 -3.07 0.38
C LYS A 105 6.55 -3.42 1.53
N MET A 106 5.56 -2.57 1.76
CA MET A 106 4.43 -2.83 2.64
C MET A 106 3.15 -2.49 1.89
N PHE A 107 2.05 -3.15 2.19
CA PHE A 107 0.72 -2.75 1.76
C PHE A 107 0.05 -2.03 2.92
N GLY A 108 -0.57 -0.90 2.66
CA GLY A 108 -1.23 -0.09 3.68
C GLY A 108 -2.68 0.18 3.32
N LEU A 109 -3.54 0.05 4.33
CA LEU A 109 -4.94 0.41 4.27
C LEU A 109 -5.14 1.69 5.06
N CYS A 110 -5.49 2.76 4.37
CA CYS A 110 -5.58 4.09 4.93
C CYS A 110 -6.97 4.68 4.73
N ASN A 111 -7.44 5.49 5.69
CA ASN A 111 -8.61 6.32 5.48
C ASN A 111 -8.29 7.37 4.40
N SER A 112 -9.13 7.46 3.37
CA SER A 112 -8.81 8.27 2.19
C SER A 112 -8.83 9.78 2.47
N THR A 113 -9.63 10.22 3.45
CA THR A 113 -9.80 11.64 3.77
C THR A 113 -8.71 12.15 4.70
N THR A 114 -8.36 11.38 5.72
CA THR A 114 -7.40 11.80 6.76
C THR A 114 -5.97 11.34 6.49
N GLY A 115 -5.79 10.35 5.61
CA GLY A 115 -4.51 9.66 5.42
C GLY A 115 -4.13 8.75 6.59
N TYR A 116 -5.03 8.51 7.55
CA TYR A 116 -4.76 7.68 8.72
C TYR A 116 -4.55 6.21 8.31
N THR A 117 -3.42 5.63 8.71
CA THR A 117 -3.11 4.21 8.47
C THR A 117 -3.86 3.33 9.46
N TYR A 118 -4.85 2.58 8.97
CA TYR A 118 -5.64 1.65 9.79
C TYR A 118 -5.01 0.26 9.88
N ASN A 119 -4.45 -0.25 8.78
CA ASN A 119 -3.82 -1.57 8.75
C ASN A 119 -2.60 -1.63 7.82
N LEU A 120 -1.66 -2.53 8.09
CA LEU A 120 -0.43 -2.74 7.32
C LEU A 120 -0.15 -4.22 7.14
N LEU A 121 0.40 -4.56 5.98
CA LEU A 121 0.89 -5.90 5.67
C LEU A 121 2.27 -5.80 5.03
N GLY A 122 3.30 -6.27 5.72
CA GLY A 122 4.65 -6.32 5.17
C GLY A 122 4.83 -7.43 4.14
N TYR A 123 5.57 -7.12 3.07
CA TYR A 123 5.96 -8.07 2.04
C TYR A 123 7.24 -8.83 2.45
N PHE A 124 7.12 -10.16 2.58
CA PHE A 124 8.21 -11.04 3.01
C PHE A 124 8.36 -12.29 2.13
N GLY A 125 8.24 -12.12 0.81
CA GLY A 125 8.44 -13.20 -0.16
C GLY A 125 7.15 -13.75 -0.77
N SER A 126 7.27 -14.89 -1.46
CA SER A 126 6.27 -15.44 -2.38
C SER A 126 4.89 -15.67 -1.78
N GLU A 127 4.79 -16.10 -0.53
CA GLU A 127 3.49 -16.30 0.15
C GLU A 127 2.66 -15.01 0.28
N ARG A 128 3.32 -13.84 0.20
CA ARG A 128 2.69 -12.52 0.20
C ARG A 128 2.97 -11.74 -1.08
N ALA A 129 3.48 -12.41 -2.11
CA ALA A 129 3.76 -11.81 -3.41
C ALA A 129 2.48 -11.74 -4.21
N TYR A 130 2.24 -10.57 -4.77
CA TYR A 130 1.30 -10.42 -5.86
C TYR A 130 2.12 -10.04 -7.08
N ASP A 131 1.97 -10.82 -8.15
CA ASP A 131 2.43 -10.50 -9.49
C ASP A 131 1.30 -10.84 -10.47
N PRO A 132 0.62 -9.83 -11.04
CA PRO A 132 -0.53 -10.04 -11.89
C PRO A 132 -0.27 -10.77 -13.21
N GLU A 133 0.99 -10.87 -13.66
CA GLU A 133 1.33 -11.63 -14.86
C GLU A 133 1.42 -13.14 -14.56
N SER A 134 1.89 -13.52 -13.37
CA SER A 134 1.91 -14.91 -12.89
C SER A 134 0.64 -15.31 -12.11
N ASP A 135 -0.19 -14.35 -11.73
CA ASP A 135 -1.48 -14.53 -11.04
C ASP A 135 -2.62 -13.82 -11.80
N PRO A 136 -3.02 -14.35 -12.97
CA PRO A 136 -4.03 -13.71 -13.82
C PRO A 136 -5.43 -13.68 -13.17
N ASP A 137 -5.68 -14.61 -12.24
CA ASP A 137 -6.93 -14.74 -11.51
C ASP A 137 -6.95 -13.87 -10.23
N GLY A 138 -5.79 -13.36 -9.80
CA GLY A 138 -5.67 -12.40 -8.70
C GLY A 138 -5.84 -13.01 -7.32
N GLU A 139 -5.54 -14.29 -7.14
CA GLU A 139 -5.69 -15.00 -5.86
C GLU A 139 -4.82 -14.35 -4.76
N SER A 140 -3.62 -13.89 -5.11
CA SER A 140 -2.70 -13.25 -4.20
C SER A 140 -3.08 -11.80 -3.90
N ALA A 141 -3.73 -11.10 -4.85
CA ALA A 141 -4.38 -9.83 -4.56
C ALA A 141 -5.53 -10.03 -3.55
N ILE A 142 -6.36 -11.06 -3.73
CA ILE A 142 -7.41 -11.42 -2.77
C ILE A 142 -6.81 -11.70 -1.39
N ARG A 143 -5.71 -12.45 -1.27
CA ARG A 143 -5.02 -12.68 0.02
C ARG A 143 -4.58 -11.39 0.71
N VAL A 144 -4.02 -10.43 -0.04
CA VAL A 144 -3.62 -9.13 0.50
C VAL A 144 -4.83 -8.35 1.00
N PHE A 145 -5.87 -8.23 0.18
CA PHE A 145 -7.10 -7.52 0.53
C PHE A 145 -7.81 -8.18 1.69
N GLN A 146 -7.95 -9.51 1.68
CA GLN A 146 -8.53 -10.29 2.76
C GLN A 146 -7.85 -9.96 4.08
N THR A 147 -6.51 -10.05 4.13
CA THR A 147 -5.73 -9.77 5.34
C THR A 147 -5.90 -8.35 5.85
N LEU A 148 -5.82 -7.36 4.95
CA LEU A 148 -5.93 -5.95 5.32
C LEU A 148 -7.34 -5.56 5.76
N LEU A 149 -8.36 -6.17 5.15
CA LEU A 149 -9.77 -5.88 5.40
C LEU A 149 -10.38 -6.77 6.50
N THR A 150 -9.69 -7.80 7.01
CA THR A 150 -10.14 -8.64 8.15
C THR A 150 -10.76 -7.83 9.31
N PRO A 151 -10.15 -6.73 9.79
CA PRO A 151 -10.69 -5.97 10.93
C PRO A 151 -11.82 -4.99 10.57
N LEU A 152 -12.32 -4.98 9.33
CA LEU A 152 -13.41 -4.11 8.90
C LEU A 152 -14.77 -4.82 8.89
N ILE A 153 -15.82 -4.03 9.08
CA ILE A 153 -17.20 -4.44 8.85
C ILE A 153 -17.58 -4.18 7.38
N LYS A 154 -18.85 -4.40 7.03
CA LYS A 154 -19.41 -4.16 5.70
C LYS A 154 -19.60 -2.67 5.41
N GLY A 155 -19.73 -2.31 4.12
CA GLY A 155 -20.13 -0.98 3.66
C GLY A 155 -18.99 0.01 3.33
N HIS A 156 -17.73 -0.40 3.53
CA HIS A 156 -16.57 0.39 3.12
C HIS A 156 -16.40 0.39 1.60
N HIS A 157 -15.77 1.44 1.08
CA HIS A 157 -15.44 1.63 -0.32
C HIS A 157 -13.93 1.76 -0.50
N ILE A 158 -13.33 0.81 -1.21
CA ILE A 158 -11.89 0.71 -1.42
C ILE A 158 -11.50 1.33 -2.75
N PHE A 159 -10.44 2.15 -2.72
CA PHE A 159 -9.73 2.68 -3.87
C PHE A 159 -8.31 2.10 -3.87
N ALA A 160 -7.88 1.40 -4.92
CA ALA A 160 -6.58 0.70 -4.93
C ALA A 160 -6.01 0.53 -6.34
N ASP A 161 -4.69 0.50 -6.53
CA ASP A 161 -4.07 0.56 -7.87
C ASP A 161 -4.61 -0.45 -8.92
N ARG A 162 -4.51 -0.09 -10.20
CA ARG A 162 -4.81 -0.90 -11.39
C ARG A 162 -4.15 -2.26 -11.32
N TYR A 163 -2.97 -2.26 -10.70
CA TYR A 163 -2.17 -3.44 -10.45
C TYR A 163 -3.02 -4.57 -9.87
N TYR A 164 -3.87 -4.29 -8.88
CA TYR A 164 -4.68 -5.30 -8.17
C TYR A 164 -5.97 -5.71 -8.88
N THR A 165 -6.43 -4.92 -9.85
CA THR A 165 -7.81 -5.04 -10.33
C THR A 165 -7.97 -6.27 -11.25
N THR A 166 -8.64 -7.30 -10.71
CA THR A 166 -9.12 -8.50 -11.43
C THR A 166 -10.61 -8.69 -11.20
N ARG A 167 -11.29 -9.45 -12.06
CA ARG A 167 -12.73 -9.72 -11.89
C ARG A 167 -13.01 -10.47 -10.58
N ASN A 168 -12.19 -11.48 -10.26
CA ASN A 168 -12.33 -12.26 -9.03
C ASN A 168 -12.18 -11.40 -7.77
N LEU A 169 -11.28 -10.41 -7.77
CA LEU A 169 -11.16 -9.48 -6.64
C LEU A 169 -12.43 -8.65 -6.46
N VAL A 170 -13.00 -8.14 -7.56
CA VAL A 170 -14.26 -7.37 -7.53
C VAL A 170 -15.39 -8.23 -6.95
N ASP A 171 -15.51 -9.47 -7.41
CA ASP A 171 -16.55 -10.40 -6.94
C ASP A 171 -16.35 -10.79 -5.47
N TYR A 172 -15.10 -11.05 -5.05
CA TYR A 172 -14.76 -11.30 -3.66
C TYR A 172 -15.18 -10.14 -2.74
N LEU A 173 -14.92 -8.90 -3.15
CA LEU A 173 -15.29 -7.72 -2.37
C LEU A 173 -16.81 -7.51 -2.31
N LEU A 174 -17.52 -7.71 -3.43
CA LEU A 174 -18.98 -7.67 -3.49
C LEU A 174 -19.63 -8.69 -2.54
N CYS A 175 -19.18 -9.95 -2.56
CA CYS A 175 -19.63 -10.99 -1.65
C CYS A 175 -19.42 -10.62 -0.17
N ARG A 176 -18.40 -9.79 0.11
CA ARG A 176 -18.09 -9.30 1.46
C ARG A 176 -18.81 -7.98 1.79
N HIS A 177 -19.65 -7.47 0.89
CA HIS A 177 -20.29 -6.15 0.93
C HIS A 177 -19.27 -5.02 1.17
N VAL A 178 -18.15 -5.11 0.47
CA VAL A 178 -17.12 -4.07 0.38
C VAL A 178 -17.11 -3.58 -1.06
N TYR A 179 -17.22 -2.27 -1.24
CA TYR A 179 -17.27 -1.66 -2.56
C TYR A 179 -15.87 -1.31 -3.06
N TYR A 180 -15.73 -1.14 -4.36
CA TYR A 180 -14.45 -0.99 -5.02
C TYR A 180 -14.56 -0.03 -6.19
N THR A 181 -13.63 0.91 -6.30
CA THR A 181 -13.46 1.73 -7.51
C THR A 181 -12.00 1.81 -7.88
N PHE A 182 -11.66 1.39 -9.10
CA PHE A 182 -10.37 1.76 -9.68
C PHE A 182 -10.26 1.55 -11.19
N THR A 183 -9.12 1.95 -11.74
CA THR A 183 -8.74 1.66 -13.12
C THR A 183 -8.51 0.17 -13.38
N VAL A 184 -8.82 -0.28 -14.61
CA VAL A 184 -8.61 -1.66 -15.08
C VAL A 184 -7.60 -1.65 -16.21
N GLN A 185 -6.76 -2.69 -16.31
CA GLN A 185 -5.91 -2.86 -17.48
C GLN A 185 -6.72 -3.54 -18.59
N SER A 186 -6.65 -3.03 -19.82
CA SER A 186 -7.49 -3.49 -20.94
C SER A 186 -7.33 -4.98 -21.25
N ASN A 187 -6.18 -5.57 -20.96
CA ASN A 187 -5.91 -6.99 -21.20
C ASN A 187 -6.46 -7.94 -20.11
N ARG A 188 -7.02 -7.43 -19.01
CA ARG A 188 -7.52 -8.26 -17.89
C ARG A 188 -8.61 -9.23 -18.33
N ARG A 189 -8.57 -10.44 -17.76
CA ARG A 189 -9.59 -11.48 -17.96
C ARG A 189 -10.84 -11.17 -17.10
N GLY A 190 -11.98 -11.72 -17.51
CA GLY A 190 -13.25 -11.54 -16.80
C GLY A 190 -13.92 -10.18 -16.97
N PHE A 191 -13.37 -9.33 -17.85
CA PHE A 191 -13.94 -8.04 -18.24
C PHE A 191 -14.36 -8.09 -19.73
N PRO A 192 -15.41 -7.38 -20.16
CA PRO A 192 -15.85 -7.27 -21.56
C PRO A 192 -14.71 -7.18 -22.57
N ALA A 193 -14.69 -8.10 -23.54
CA ALA A 193 -13.63 -8.23 -24.54
C ALA A 193 -13.52 -6.99 -25.45
N GLU A 194 -14.62 -6.28 -25.63
CA GLU A 194 -14.74 -5.03 -26.37
C GLU A 194 -13.79 -3.97 -25.83
N MET A 195 -13.42 -4.00 -24.55
CA MET A 195 -12.45 -3.06 -23.97
C MET A 195 -11.08 -3.09 -24.66
N LYS A 196 -10.72 -4.22 -25.30
CA LYS A 196 -9.43 -4.37 -25.99
C LYS A 196 -9.44 -3.73 -27.38
N THR A 197 -10.59 -3.74 -28.04
CA THR A 197 -10.70 -3.44 -29.47
C THR A 197 -11.41 -2.13 -29.75
N LEU A 198 -12.25 -1.66 -28.82
CA LEU A 198 -13.15 -0.55 -29.05
C LEU A 198 -12.40 0.78 -29.03
N LYS A 199 -12.47 1.50 -30.16
CA LYS A 199 -11.89 2.84 -30.32
C LYS A 199 -12.94 3.88 -29.96
N LEU A 200 -12.57 4.82 -29.09
CA LEU A 200 -13.38 5.97 -28.72
C LEU A 200 -12.89 7.22 -29.45
N ASN A 201 -13.82 8.12 -29.75
CA ASN A 201 -13.53 9.48 -30.12
C ASN A 201 -13.08 10.30 -28.89
N ASN A 202 -12.52 11.48 -29.14
CA ASN A 202 -12.10 12.37 -28.06
C ASN A 202 -13.31 12.77 -27.19
N ARG A 203 -13.17 12.60 -25.87
CA ARG A 203 -14.22 12.86 -24.86
C ARG A 203 -15.41 11.91 -24.92
N GLU A 204 -15.36 10.86 -25.72
CA GLU A 204 -16.38 9.82 -25.71
C GLU A 204 -16.23 8.94 -24.46
N LYS A 205 -17.37 8.45 -23.97
CA LYS A 205 -17.47 7.47 -22.90
C LYS A 205 -18.35 6.30 -23.34
N LYS A 206 -17.97 5.09 -22.96
CA LYS A 206 -18.82 3.90 -23.03
C LYS A 206 -18.87 3.24 -21.67
N TYR A 207 -19.96 2.53 -21.42
CA TYR A 207 -20.19 1.81 -20.18
C TYR A 207 -20.57 0.36 -20.48
N PHE A 208 -20.15 -0.52 -19.60
CA PHE A 208 -20.49 -1.93 -19.58
C PHE A 208 -20.92 -2.27 -18.17
N MET A 209 -22.08 -2.88 -18.03
CA MET A 209 -22.60 -3.30 -16.74
C MET A 209 -22.66 -4.83 -16.74
N ASN A 210 -22.31 -5.46 -15.62
CA ASN A 210 -22.49 -6.90 -15.48
C ASN A 210 -23.99 -7.25 -15.34
N GLU A 211 -24.31 -8.53 -15.51
CA GLU A 211 -25.70 -9.04 -15.48
C GLU A 211 -26.42 -8.73 -14.15
N THR A 212 -25.68 -8.69 -13.04
CA THR A 212 -26.25 -8.37 -11.71
C THR A 212 -26.36 -6.88 -11.43
N SER A 213 -25.90 -6.01 -12.34
CA SER A 213 -25.85 -4.55 -12.16
C SER A 213 -25.04 -4.05 -10.95
N GLU A 214 -24.21 -4.89 -10.36
CA GLU A 214 -23.39 -4.55 -9.19
C GLU A 214 -22.02 -3.98 -9.55
N ALA A 215 -21.54 -4.23 -10.77
CA ALA A 215 -20.24 -3.79 -11.26
C ALA A 215 -20.39 -3.07 -12.60
N LEU A 216 -20.04 -1.78 -12.59
CA LEU A 216 -19.99 -0.92 -13.75
C LEU A 216 -18.54 -0.76 -14.20
N VAL A 217 -18.29 -0.96 -15.49
CA VAL A 217 -17.05 -0.59 -16.14
C VAL A 217 -17.28 0.60 -17.06
N ILE A 218 -16.54 1.68 -16.85
CA ILE A 218 -16.54 2.87 -17.67
C ILE A 218 -15.25 2.91 -18.47
N MET A 219 -15.38 3.13 -19.78
CA MET A 219 -14.28 3.42 -20.67
C MET A 219 -14.39 4.87 -21.14
N TRP A 220 -13.35 5.67 -20.90
CA TRP A 220 -13.35 7.10 -21.25
C TRP A 220 -12.05 7.50 -21.95
N ARG A 221 -12.16 8.28 -23.04
CA ARG A 221 -11.00 8.80 -23.76
C ARG A 221 -10.82 10.30 -23.55
N ASN A 222 -9.73 10.66 -22.88
CA ASN A 222 -9.30 12.05 -22.80
C ASN A 222 -8.60 12.49 -24.11
N LYS A 223 -8.72 13.78 -24.48
CA LYS A 223 -8.09 14.38 -25.67
C LYS A 223 -6.56 14.23 -25.70
N LYS A 224 -5.92 14.29 -24.52
CA LYS A 224 -4.45 14.21 -24.38
C LYS A 224 -3.93 12.79 -24.14
N ALA A 225 -4.81 11.81 -23.89
CA ALA A 225 -4.39 10.46 -23.55
C ALA A 225 -4.18 9.62 -24.82
N LYS A 226 -3.07 8.88 -24.88
CA LYS A 226 -2.78 7.96 -25.99
C LYS A 226 -3.80 6.81 -26.04
N THR A 227 -4.21 6.32 -24.88
CA THR A 227 -5.16 5.21 -24.73
C THR A 227 -6.33 5.63 -23.85
N PRO A 228 -7.51 5.00 -24.02
CA PRO A 228 -8.63 5.19 -23.10
C PRO A 228 -8.27 4.79 -21.67
N CYS A 229 -8.89 5.45 -20.70
CA CYS A 229 -8.90 5.02 -19.31
C CYS A 229 -10.09 4.08 -19.10
N LEU A 230 -9.84 2.94 -18.47
CA LEU A 230 -10.86 1.98 -18.06
C LEU A 230 -10.97 2.04 -16.55
N MET A 231 -12.18 2.09 -16.01
CA MET A 231 -12.46 2.10 -14.58
C MET A 231 -13.59 1.13 -14.27
N VAL A 232 -13.43 0.31 -13.24
CA VAL A 232 -14.49 -0.47 -12.62
C VAL A 232 -14.94 0.24 -11.34
N SER A 233 -16.23 0.26 -11.10
CA SER A 233 -16.84 0.73 -9.87
C SER A 233 -17.97 -0.20 -9.47
N THR A 234 -18.08 -0.51 -8.19
CA THR A 234 -19.24 -1.23 -7.64
C THR A 234 -20.14 -0.31 -6.83
N ASN A 235 -21.37 -0.76 -6.57
CA ASN A 235 -22.42 0.03 -5.88
C ASN A 235 -22.74 1.36 -6.56
N THR A 236 -22.83 1.33 -7.89
CA THR A 236 -23.27 2.48 -8.67
C THR A 236 -24.80 2.45 -8.76
N ASN A 237 -25.48 2.89 -7.71
CA ASN A 237 -26.93 3.15 -7.83
C ASN A 237 -27.11 4.34 -8.77
N TRP A 238 -27.67 4.08 -9.95
CA TRP A 238 -28.09 5.07 -10.94
C TRP A 238 -29.56 5.39 -10.78
#